data_AF-A0AAX4P6K6-F1
#
_entry.id   AF-A0AAX4P6K6-F1
#
_cell.length_a   1.000
_cell.length_b   1.000
_cell.length_c   1.000
_cell.angle_alpha   90.00
_cell.angle_beta   90.00
_cell.angle_gamma   90.00
#
_symmetry.space_group_name_H-M   'P 1'
#
loop_
_entity.id
_entity.type
_entity.pdbx_description
1 polymer ?
#
loop_
_entity_poly.entity_id
_entity_poly.type
_entity_poly.pdbx_seq_one_letter_code
_entity_poly.pdbx_strand_id
1 'polypeptide(L)'
;MAFSNRASTNLAAAAGRAPLRVPRRPRRATLTRTGEPEEFVRSDFQQKIKDADSAVKEAQQGVGQALTGFLESSGLGKALGIKSPQNESSSTGRSGQSAKWMRARDVLVKGSFKSVDGKEAQRLVADGGILLDVRPKEDWSKFTAKGSGNAQYYKYPKTEDFANPKTLLRQTLLRSQGVGQAVEANTEFISDALEAIGDASTVIVCCSNGGTMTATENFPAGQSSRSLLAAAELMRSGSKVKVYHLAGGLNSWFKQGLDGEGSDDAYSDTSDRVPFVAGYSVPQDADDLL
;
A
#
# COMPACT_ATOMS: atom_id res chain seq x y z
N MET A 1 -10.24 14.21 -77.26
CA MET A 1 -8.82 14.27 -77.69
C MET A 1 -7.99 13.75 -76.51
N ALA A 2 -7.61 12.48 -76.50
CA ALA A 2 -6.47 11.88 -77.21
C ALA A 2 -5.22 11.82 -76.30
N PHE A 3 -4.87 10.57 -75.97
CA PHE A 3 -3.63 10.01 -75.42
C PHE A 3 -2.34 10.81 -75.66
N SER A 4 -1.39 10.76 -74.71
CA SER A 4 -0.08 10.16 -75.01
C SER A 4 0.78 9.88 -73.76
N ASN A 5 1.15 8.61 -73.60
CA ASN A 5 2.29 8.12 -72.84
C ASN A 5 3.60 8.56 -73.49
N ARG A 6 4.67 8.79 -72.70
CA ARG A 6 5.97 8.21 -73.04
C ARG A 6 6.90 8.10 -71.83
N ALA A 7 7.42 6.88 -71.70
CA ALA A 7 8.41 6.44 -70.76
C ALA A 7 9.84 6.65 -71.28
N SER A 8 10.77 6.52 -70.32
CA SER A 8 12.15 6.02 -70.45
C SER A 8 13.22 6.96 -71.03
N THR A 9 14.24 7.23 -70.21
CA THR A 9 15.58 6.62 -70.41
C THR A 9 16.42 6.68 -69.13
N ASN A 10 17.04 5.55 -68.84
CA ASN A 10 18.10 5.35 -67.84
C ASN A 10 19.36 6.17 -68.18
N LEU A 11 20.04 6.69 -67.16
CA LEU A 11 21.49 6.79 -67.21
C LEU A 11 22.07 6.50 -65.81
N ALA A 12 22.75 5.36 -65.73
CA ALA A 12 23.61 5.00 -64.62
C ALA A 12 24.92 5.79 -64.73
N ALA A 13 25.40 6.33 -63.62
CA ALA A 13 26.81 6.63 -63.43
C ALA A 13 27.16 6.39 -61.95
N ALA A 14 27.90 5.31 -61.74
CA ALA A 14 28.52 4.93 -60.49
C ALA A 14 29.73 5.82 -60.20
N ALA A 15 29.98 6.12 -58.92
CA ALA A 15 31.31 6.00 -58.28
C ALA A 15 31.28 6.59 -56.86
N GLY A 16 31.88 5.87 -55.90
CA GLY A 16 32.45 6.51 -54.71
C GLY A 16 31.84 6.17 -53.34
N ARG A 17 31.39 4.93 -53.09
CA ARG A 17 31.19 4.47 -51.70
C ARG A 17 32.53 4.04 -51.09
N ALA A 18 33.07 4.84 -50.19
CA ALA A 18 34.18 4.47 -49.32
C ALA A 18 33.77 3.27 -48.44
N PRO A 19 34.64 2.25 -48.25
CA PRO A 19 34.32 1.14 -47.37
C PRO A 19 34.32 1.61 -45.92
N LEU A 20 33.16 1.51 -45.26
CA LEU A 20 33.03 1.64 -43.81
C LEU A 20 33.93 0.61 -43.13
N ARG A 21 34.93 1.10 -42.41
CA ARG A 21 35.90 0.33 -41.63
C ARG A 21 35.15 -0.30 -40.45
N VAL A 22 34.77 -1.56 -40.58
CA VAL A 22 34.16 -2.34 -39.49
C VAL A 22 35.19 -2.51 -38.38
N PRO A 23 34.93 -2.06 -37.13
CA PRO A 23 35.82 -2.35 -36.02
C PRO A 23 35.84 -3.85 -35.76
N ARG A 24 37.05 -4.45 -35.81
CA ARG A 24 37.29 -5.85 -35.46
C ARG A 24 36.79 -6.09 -34.03
N ARG A 25 35.81 -7.00 -33.87
CA ARG A 25 35.43 -7.55 -32.57
C ARG A 25 36.68 -8.09 -31.85
N PRO A 26 36.95 -7.70 -30.60
CA PRO A 26 37.98 -8.37 -29.83
C PRO A 26 37.61 -9.84 -29.66
N ARG A 27 38.61 -10.72 -29.85
CA ARG A 27 38.49 -12.17 -29.65
C ARG A 27 37.98 -12.43 -28.23
N ARG A 28 36.91 -13.22 -28.14
CA ARG A 28 36.37 -13.77 -26.90
C ARG A 28 37.49 -14.57 -26.21
N ALA A 29 38.06 -14.02 -25.14
CA ALA A 29 38.98 -14.75 -24.30
C ALA A 29 38.21 -15.88 -23.62
N THR A 30 38.67 -17.11 -23.84
CA THR A 30 38.21 -18.32 -23.16
C THR A 30 38.61 -18.19 -21.69
N LEU A 31 37.65 -17.89 -20.80
CA LEU A 31 37.89 -17.93 -19.36
C LEU A 31 38.02 -19.40 -18.92
N THR A 32 39.26 -19.81 -18.71
CA THR A 32 39.61 -21.04 -18.00
C THR A 32 39.17 -20.93 -16.55
N ARG A 33 38.30 -21.85 -16.14
CA ARG A 33 37.80 -22.03 -14.78
C ARG A 33 38.92 -22.59 -13.88
N THR A 34 39.64 -21.71 -13.19
CA THR A 34 40.46 -22.06 -12.03
C THR A 34 40.64 -20.81 -11.17
N GLY A 35 39.93 -20.75 -10.04
CA GLY A 35 40.03 -19.68 -9.05
C GLY A 35 39.01 -19.93 -7.94
N GLU A 36 39.52 -20.13 -6.74
CA GLU A 36 38.83 -20.30 -5.45
C GLU A 36 37.69 -19.28 -5.24
N PRO A 37 36.67 -19.57 -4.39
CA PRO A 37 35.59 -18.62 -4.14
C PRO A 37 36.16 -17.36 -3.46
N GLU A 38 36.23 -16.26 -4.20
CA GLU A 38 36.45 -14.94 -3.60
C GLU A 38 35.31 -14.65 -2.63
N GLU A 39 35.64 -14.71 -1.34
CA GLU A 39 34.79 -14.30 -0.25
C GLU A 39 34.41 -12.83 -0.47
N PHE A 40 33.13 -12.56 -0.63
CA PHE A 40 32.60 -11.21 -0.83
C PHE A 40 32.82 -10.39 0.45
N VAL A 41 33.98 -9.73 0.55
CA VAL A 41 34.31 -8.83 1.65
C VAL A 41 33.42 -7.60 1.53
N ARG A 42 32.41 -7.53 2.41
CA ARG A 42 31.53 -6.36 2.52
C ARG A 42 32.38 -5.16 2.92
N SER A 43 32.19 -4.02 2.25
CA SER A 43 32.87 -2.78 2.63
C SER A 43 32.62 -2.45 4.11
N ASP A 44 33.61 -1.87 4.79
CA ASP A 44 33.52 -1.50 6.23
C ASP A 44 32.27 -0.67 6.56
N PHE A 45 31.74 0.07 5.59
CA PHE A 45 30.50 0.83 5.73
C PHE A 45 29.25 -0.06 5.78
N GLN A 46 29.17 -1.09 4.92
CA GLN A 46 28.09 -2.08 4.95
C GLN A 46 28.14 -2.95 6.20
N GLN A 47 29.34 -3.22 6.72
CA GLN A 47 29.52 -3.93 7.98
C GLN A 47 28.97 -3.09 9.14
N LYS A 48 29.32 -1.79 9.21
CA LYS A 48 28.78 -0.87 10.21
C LYS A 48 27.25 -0.72 10.17
N ILE A 49 26.64 -0.70 8.98
CA ILE A 49 25.17 -0.68 8.85
C ILE A 49 24.57 -1.98 9.40
N LYS A 50 25.15 -3.13 9.05
CA LYS A 50 24.68 -4.43 9.55
C LYS A 50 24.83 -4.55 11.06
N ASP A 51 25.94 -4.07 11.61
CA ASP A 51 26.20 -4.13 13.05
C ASP A 51 25.24 -3.19 13.80
N ALA A 52 24.91 -2.03 13.23
CA ALA A 52 23.87 -1.14 13.76
C ALA A 52 22.46 -1.78 13.70
N ASP A 53 22.10 -2.42 12.58
CA ASP A 53 20.84 -3.15 12.43
C ASP A 53 20.73 -4.32 13.41
N SER A 54 21.83 -5.07 13.59
CA SER A 54 21.93 -6.15 14.59
C SER A 54 21.79 -5.62 16.01
N ALA A 55 22.43 -4.51 16.35
CA ALA A 55 22.33 -3.89 17.66
C ALA A 55 20.91 -3.38 17.95
N VAL A 56 20.23 -2.80 16.95
CA VAL A 56 18.82 -2.39 17.07
C VAL A 56 17.93 -3.62 17.26
N LYS A 57 18.18 -4.70 16.52
CA LYS A 57 17.42 -5.95 16.62
C LYS A 57 17.63 -6.64 17.98
N GLU A 58 18.85 -6.65 18.49
CA GLU A 58 19.17 -7.16 19.83
C GLU A 58 18.55 -6.30 20.93
N ALA A 59 18.56 -4.98 20.79
CA ALA A 59 17.88 -4.07 21.71
C ALA A 59 16.35 -4.29 21.71
N GLN A 60 15.75 -4.47 20.53
CA GLN A 60 14.32 -4.79 20.40
C GLN A 60 13.98 -6.16 20.99
N GLN A 61 14.85 -7.16 20.79
CA GLN A 61 14.70 -8.49 21.39
C GLN A 61 14.87 -8.45 22.91
N GLY A 62 15.82 -7.68 23.43
CA GLY A 62 16.05 -7.51 24.87
C GLY A 62 14.88 -6.80 25.56
N VAL A 63 14.33 -5.76 24.94
CA VAL A 63 13.10 -5.10 25.42
C VAL A 63 11.92 -6.04 25.34
N GLY A 64 11.78 -6.82 24.26
CA GLY A 64 10.75 -7.84 24.12
C GLY A 64 10.84 -8.92 25.20
N GLN A 65 12.04 -9.44 25.48
CA GLN A 65 12.28 -10.44 26.53
C GLN A 65 12.06 -9.87 27.93
N ALA A 66 12.45 -8.62 28.19
CA ALA A 66 12.20 -7.96 29.47
C ALA A 66 10.71 -7.73 29.71
N LEU A 67 9.95 -7.36 28.67
CA LEU A 67 8.49 -7.19 28.74
C LEU A 67 7.79 -8.53 28.95
N THR A 68 8.20 -9.59 28.24
CA THR A 68 7.68 -10.94 28.43
C THR A 68 7.99 -11.45 29.84
N GLY A 69 9.22 -11.25 30.33
CA GLY A 69 9.61 -11.59 31.70
C GLY A 69 8.83 -10.81 32.76
N PHE A 70 8.52 -9.54 32.51
CA PHE A 70 7.65 -8.73 33.37
C PHE A 70 6.20 -9.24 33.37
N LEU A 71 5.65 -9.59 32.20
CA LEU A 71 4.28 -10.10 32.06
C LEU A 71 4.10 -11.51 32.68
N GLU A 72 5.12 -12.35 32.58
CA GLU A 72 5.16 -13.68 33.20
C GLU A 72 5.34 -13.59 34.73
N SER A 73 6.27 -12.75 35.21
CA SER A 73 6.53 -12.58 36.65
C SER A 73 5.40 -11.87 37.40
N SER A 74 4.63 -11.02 36.72
CA SER A 74 3.51 -10.29 37.32
C SER A 74 2.20 -11.09 37.38
N GLY A 75 2.14 -12.30 36.78
CA GLY A 75 0.90 -13.08 36.65
C GLY A 75 -0.18 -12.44 35.75
N LEU A 76 0.10 -11.24 35.22
CA LEU A 76 -0.77 -10.47 34.34
C LEU A 76 -1.05 -11.19 33.03
N GLY A 77 -0.10 -12.00 32.53
CA GLY A 77 -0.31 -12.81 31.31
C GLY A 77 -1.50 -13.76 31.41
N LYS A 78 -1.72 -14.38 32.58
CA LYS A 78 -2.83 -15.30 32.81
C LYS A 78 -4.15 -14.57 33.09
N ALA A 79 -4.09 -13.41 33.75
CA ALA A 79 -5.25 -12.56 34.01
C ALA A 79 -5.78 -11.85 32.74
N LEU A 80 -4.90 -11.62 31.76
CA LEU A 80 -5.23 -11.01 30.45
C LEU A 80 -5.46 -12.04 29.33
N GLY A 81 -5.43 -13.35 29.65
CA GLY A 81 -5.70 -14.42 28.68
C GLY A 81 -4.63 -14.63 27.61
N ILE A 82 -3.40 -14.17 27.85
CA ILE A 82 -2.26 -14.30 26.92
C ILE A 82 -1.78 -15.76 26.95
N LYS A 83 -1.91 -16.49 25.83
CA LYS A 83 -1.30 -17.82 25.68
C LYS A 83 0.14 -17.66 25.19
N SER A 84 1.05 -18.45 25.75
CA SER A 84 2.46 -18.48 25.33
C SER A 84 2.57 -18.81 23.84
N PRO A 85 3.42 -18.11 23.07
CA PRO A 85 3.58 -18.39 21.64
C PRO A 85 4.33 -19.70 21.46
N GLN A 86 3.60 -20.78 21.18
CA GLN A 86 4.18 -21.95 20.55
C GLN A 86 4.47 -21.62 19.09
N ASN A 87 5.73 -21.30 18.81
CA ASN A 87 6.49 -21.64 17.61
C ASN A 87 5.69 -21.93 16.31
N GLU A 88 4.81 -21.02 15.89
CA GLU A 88 4.29 -21.02 14.53
C GLU A 88 5.26 -20.21 13.69
N SER A 89 6.15 -20.94 13.00
CA SER A 89 6.97 -20.38 11.95
C SER A 89 6.05 -19.68 10.95
N SER A 90 6.11 -18.35 10.96
CA SER A 90 5.50 -17.50 9.95
C SER A 90 5.83 -18.05 8.57
N SER A 91 4.88 -18.71 7.92
CA SER A 91 4.98 -19.09 6.52
C SER A 91 4.82 -17.82 5.68
N THR A 92 5.84 -16.98 5.74
CA THR A 92 6.06 -15.89 4.80
C THR A 92 6.32 -16.55 3.45
N GLY A 93 5.25 -16.74 2.68
CA GLY A 93 5.37 -16.87 1.23
C GLY A 93 6.25 -15.71 0.73
N ARG A 94 7.12 -15.99 -0.25
CA ARG A 94 8.26 -15.18 -0.74
C ARG A 94 8.04 -13.68 -1.02
N SER A 95 6.86 -13.10 -0.79
CA SER A 95 6.54 -11.69 -0.99
C SER A 95 6.38 -10.83 0.27
N GLY A 96 6.40 -11.38 1.49
CA GLY A 96 6.28 -10.57 2.72
C GLY A 96 4.96 -9.77 2.86
N GLN A 97 3.97 -10.07 2.02
CA GLN A 97 2.66 -9.41 2.00
C GLN A 97 1.71 -10.04 3.01
N SER A 98 0.91 -9.22 3.72
CA SER A 98 0.08 -9.70 4.84
C SER A 98 -1.03 -10.65 4.41
N ALA A 99 -1.41 -11.58 5.30
CA ALA A 99 -2.50 -12.51 5.06
C ALA A 99 -3.83 -11.77 4.82
N LYS A 100 -4.07 -10.68 5.56
CA LYS A 100 -5.22 -9.79 5.34
C LYS A 100 -5.26 -9.22 3.92
N TRP A 101 -4.13 -8.77 3.38
CA TRP A 101 -4.09 -8.28 2.00
C TRP A 101 -4.43 -9.39 1.00
N MET A 102 -3.85 -10.57 1.16
CA MET A 102 -4.10 -11.70 0.26
C MET A 102 -5.58 -12.10 0.23
N ARG A 103 -6.24 -12.17 1.39
CA ARG A 103 -7.68 -12.43 1.50
C ARG A 103 -8.52 -11.34 0.84
N ALA A 104 -8.21 -10.07 1.12
CA ALA A 104 -8.91 -8.94 0.51
C ALA A 104 -8.76 -8.95 -1.03
N ARG A 105 -7.54 -9.19 -1.51
CA ARG A 105 -7.24 -9.25 -2.93
C ARG A 105 -8.02 -10.34 -3.65
N ASP A 106 -8.19 -11.50 -3.04
CA ASP A 106 -8.99 -12.60 -3.61
C ASP A 106 -10.45 -12.17 -3.83
N VAL A 107 -11.05 -11.47 -2.87
CA VAL A 107 -12.40 -10.89 -3.00
C VAL A 107 -12.45 -9.89 -4.16
N LEU A 108 -11.49 -8.97 -4.22
CA LEU A 108 -11.44 -7.93 -5.27
C LEU A 108 -11.30 -8.54 -6.67
N VAL A 109 -10.45 -9.56 -6.84
CA VAL A 109 -10.29 -10.25 -8.12
C VAL A 109 -11.55 -10.98 -8.54
N LYS A 110 -12.16 -11.75 -7.63
CA LYS A 110 -13.39 -12.50 -7.92
C LYS A 110 -14.54 -11.57 -8.29
N GLY A 111 -14.64 -10.42 -7.62
CA GLY A 111 -15.68 -9.44 -7.88
C GLY A 111 -15.42 -8.50 -9.06
N SER A 112 -14.40 -8.75 -9.91
CA SER A 112 -14.07 -7.93 -11.08
C SER A 112 -13.89 -6.44 -10.75
N PHE A 113 -13.27 -6.18 -9.60
CA PHE A 113 -13.04 -4.85 -9.07
C PHE A 113 -12.20 -3.97 -10.01
N LYS A 114 -12.52 -2.67 -10.08
CA LYS A 114 -11.84 -1.71 -10.96
C LYS A 114 -11.34 -0.49 -10.18
N SER A 115 -10.13 -0.07 -10.50
CA SER A 115 -9.61 1.24 -10.08
C SER A 115 -9.80 2.25 -11.21
N VAL A 116 -10.23 3.45 -10.86
CA VAL A 116 -10.50 4.57 -11.78
C VAL A 116 -9.65 5.77 -11.38
N ASP A 117 -9.32 6.64 -12.33
CA ASP A 117 -8.63 7.90 -12.02
C ASP A 117 -9.60 8.96 -11.48
N GLY A 118 -9.07 10.14 -11.14
CA GLY A 118 -9.87 11.22 -10.57
C GLY A 118 -10.94 11.77 -11.51
N LYS A 119 -10.62 11.92 -12.81
CA LYS A 119 -11.57 12.43 -13.80
C LYS A 119 -12.68 11.44 -14.10
N GLU A 120 -12.35 10.15 -14.19
CA GLU A 120 -13.34 9.08 -14.34
C GLU A 120 -14.21 8.96 -13.09
N ALA A 121 -13.62 9.02 -11.89
CA ALA A 121 -14.36 9.05 -10.63
C ALA A 121 -15.32 10.25 -10.56
N GLN A 122 -14.88 11.45 -10.98
CA GLN A 122 -15.75 12.64 -11.02
C GLN A 122 -16.96 12.43 -11.95
N ARG A 123 -16.76 11.77 -13.10
CA ARG A 123 -17.88 11.43 -14.01
C ARG A 123 -18.84 10.45 -13.36
N LEU A 124 -18.33 9.40 -12.71
CA LEU A 124 -19.17 8.44 -11.99
C LEU A 124 -19.97 9.10 -10.85
N VAL A 125 -19.39 10.10 -10.16
CA VAL A 125 -20.11 10.90 -9.17
C VAL A 125 -21.17 11.77 -9.81
N ALA A 126 -20.87 12.41 -10.95
CA ALA A 126 -21.84 13.19 -11.71
C ALA A 126 -23.02 12.34 -12.24
N ASP A 127 -22.78 11.05 -12.50
CA ASP A 127 -23.79 10.07 -12.91
C ASP A 127 -24.61 9.49 -11.73
N GLY A 128 -24.49 10.07 -10.53
CA GLY A 128 -25.23 9.67 -9.33
C GLY A 128 -24.51 8.65 -8.45
N GLY A 129 -23.21 8.44 -8.66
CA GLY A 129 -22.34 7.73 -7.73
C GLY A 129 -21.87 8.62 -6.58
N ILE A 130 -21.20 8.01 -5.61
CA ILE A 130 -20.65 8.71 -4.45
C ILE A 130 -19.19 8.35 -4.20
N LEU A 131 -18.39 9.35 -3.82
CA LEU A 131 -17.07 9.14 -3.25
C LEU A 131 -17.21 8.80 -1.77
N LEU A 132 -16.64 7.68 -1.36
CA LEU A 132 -16.61 7.25 0.03
C LEU A 132 -15.17 7.35 0.56
N ASP A 133 -14.92 8.36 1.38
CA ASP A 133 -13.65 8.53 2.07
C ASP A 133 -13.60 7.62 3.30
N VAL A 134 -12.61 6.73 3.33
CA VAL A 134 -12.42 5.76 4.42
C VAL A 134 -11.35 6.15 5.43
N ARG A 135 -10.85 7.38 5.36
CA ARG A 135 -9.99 7.97 6.39
C ARG A 135 -10.79 8.21 7.68
N PRO A 136 -10.10 8.35 8.83
CA PRO A 136 -10.73 8.78 10.07
C PRO A 136 -11.56 10.05 9.87
N LYS A 137 -12.68 10.16 10.59
CA LYS A 137 -13.61 11.29 10.47
C LYS A 137 -12.95 12.65 10.68
N GLU A 138 -11.95 12.70 11.56
CA GLU A 138 -11.16 13.88 11.86
C GLU A 138 -10.34 14.36 10.65
N ASP A 139 -9.82 13.45 9.83
CA ASP A 139 -9.07 13.78 8.61
C ASP A 139 -10.02 14.20 7.48
N TRP A 140 -11.17 13.52 7.37
CA TRP A 140 -12.21 13.86 6.41
C TRP A 140 -12.79 15.25 6.66
N SER A 141 -13.04 15.61 7.92
CA SER A 141 -13.63 16.91 8.29
C SER A 141 -12.70 18.09 7.99
N LYS A 142 -11.37 17.87 8.02
CA LYS A 142 -10.38 18.91 7.72
C LYS A 142 -10.33 19.25 6.24
N PHE A 143 -10.18 18.23 5.40
CA PHE A 143 -10.18 18.42 3.95
C PHE A 143 -10.45 17.10 3.23
N THR A 144 -11.46 17.09 2.37
CA THR A 144 -11.91 15.94 1.61
C THR A 144 -12.32 16.32 0.19
N ALA A 145 -12.61 15.34 -0.67
CA ALA A 145 -13.21 15.59 -1.97
C ALA A 145 -14.64 16.12 -1.77
N LYS A 146 -15.01 17.14 -2.56
CA LYS A 146 -16.31 17.81 -2.44
C LYS A 146 -17.47 16.83 -2.66
N GLY A 147 -18.43 16.83 -1.74
CA GLY A 147 -19.62 15.96 -1.79
C GLY A 147 -19.32 14.48 -1.48
N SER A 148 -18.17 14.18 -0.86
CA SER A 148 -17.85 12.82 -0.41
C SER A 148 -18.57 12.47 0.89
N GLY A 149 -19.01 11.22 1.01
CA GLY A 149 -19.38 10.62 2.29
C GLY A 149 -18.15 10.13 3.06
N ASN A 150 -18.32 9.85 4.35
CA ASN A 150 -17.27 9.26 5.19
C ASN A 150 -17.74 7.97 5.85
N ALA A 151 -16.91 6.94 5.76
CA ALA A 151 -17.02 5.73 6.56
C ALA A 151 -15.62 5.27 6.95
N GLN A 152 -15.18 5.66 8.13
CA GLN A 152 -13.84 5.40 8.61
C GLN A 152 -13.57 3.89 8.70
N TYR A 153 -12.63 3.39 7.90
CA TYR A 153 -12.22 1.98 7.96
C TYR A 153 -11.41 1.70 9.22
N TYR A 154 -10.61 2.70 9.61
CA TYR A 154 -9.93 2.74 10.89
C TYR A 154 -10.28 4.04 11.61
N LYS A 155 -10.49 3.97 12.93
CA LYS A 155 -10.84 5.09 13.80
C LYS A 155 -9.68 5.46 14.72
N TYR A 156 -9.59 6.73 15.12
CA TYR A 156 -8.75 7.07 16.26
C TYR A 156 -9.40 6.52 17.55
N PRO A 157 -8.62 5.94 18.48
CA PRO A 157 -9.15 5.48 19.75
C PRO A 157 -9.68 6.68 20.54
N LYS A 158 -10.88 6.53 21.08
CA LYS A 158 -11.49 7.50 21.99
C LYS A 158 -11.15 7.15 23.43
N THR A 159 -11.43 8.07 24.35
CA THR A 159 -11.21 7.87 25.80
C THR A 159 -11.84 6.57 26.29
N GLU A 160 -12.99 6.19 25.75
CA GLU A 160 -13.69 4.95 26.11
C GLU A 160 -12.95 3.69 25.63
N ASP A 161 -12.27 3.75 24.48
CA ASP A 161 -11.51 2.63 23.92
C ASP A 161 -10.28 2.28 24.79
N PHE A 162 -9.74 3.24 25.56
CA PHE A 162 -8.63 3.00 26.50
C PHE A 162 -9.03 2.15 27.73
N ALA A 163 -10.32 1.91 27.95
CA ALA A 163 -10.77 0.93 28.93
C ALA A 163 -10.41 -0.51 28.51
N ASN A 164 -10.14 -0.75 27.22
CA ASN A 164 -9.63 -2.02 26.74
C ASN A 164 -8.10 -2.11 26.96
N PRO A 165 -7.61 -3.05 27.78
CA PRO A 165 -6.18 -3.21 28.05
C PRO A 165 -5.34 -3.43 26.78
N LYS A 166 -5.93 -4.05 25.73
CA LYS A 166 -5.26 -4.28 24.45
C LYS A 166 -5.03 -2.98 23.69
N THR A 167 -6.03 -2.11 23.63
CA THR A 167 -5.94 -0.77 23.04
C THR A 167 -4.92 0.06 23.79
N LEU A 168 -4.98 0.09 25.12
CA LEU A 168 -4.03 0.83 25.95
C LEU A 168 -2.59 0.36 25.75
N LEU A 169 -2.36 -0.96 25.75
CA LEU A 169 -1.02 -1.55 25.52
C LEU A 169 -0.50 -1.22 24.12
N ARG A 170 -1.34 -1.36 23.09
CA ARG A 170 -0.98 -1.05 21.69
C ARG A 170 -0.60 0.42 21.53
N GLN A 171 -1.41 1.33 22.04
CA GLN A 171 -1.12 2.77 21.97
C GLN A 171 0.15 3.12 22.74
N THR A 172 0.37 2.50 23.90
CA THR A 172 1.58 2.73 24.72
C THR A 172 2.84 2.25 23.99
N LEU A 173 2.79 1.06 23.37
CA LEU A 173 3.91 0.52 22.60
C LEU A 173 4.21 1.33 21.34
N LEU A 174 3.18 1.81 20.65
CA LEU A 174 3.36 2.62 19.45
C LEU A 174 3.88 4.01 19.79
N ARG A 175 3.41 4.62 20.88
CA ARG A 175 3.95 5.88 21.39
C ARG A 175 5.40 5.76 21.85
N SER A 176 5.80 4.66 22.48
CA SER A 176 7.21 4.45 22.86
C SER A 176 8.13 4.31 21.64
N GLN A 177 7.57 4.01 20.47
CA GLN A 177 8.26 3.98 19.17
C GLN A 177 8.12 5.29 18.37
N GLY A 178 7.58 6.35 18.99
CA GLY A 178 7.41 7.66 18.35
C GLY A 178 6.18 7.77 17.43
N VAL A 179 5.29 6.78 17.40
CA VAL A 179 4.02 6.83 16.66
C VAL A 179 2.96 7.49 17.55
N GLY A 180 2.55 8.71 17.23
CA GLY A 180 1.75 9.56 18.12
C GLY A 180 0.38 8.96 18.53
N GLN A 181 -0.46 8.61 17.54
CA GLN A 181 -1.77 8.00 17.78
C GLN A 181 -2.07 6.99 16.68
N ALA A 182 -2.15 5.72 17.05
CA ALA A 182 -2.43 4.67 16.08
C ALA A 182 -3.94 4.51 15.91
N VAL A 183 -4.37 4.23 14.69
CA VAL A 183 -5.78 3.95 14.38
C VAL A 183 -6.14 2.49 14.70
N GLU A 184 -7.40 2.24 15.00
CA GLU A 184 -7.99 0.94 15.33
C GLU A 184 -9.07 0.54 14.32
N ALA A 185 -9.32 -0.76 14.15
CA ALA A 185 -10.34 -1.24 13.22
C ALA A 185 -11.74 -0.77 13.65
N ASN A 186 -12.55 -0.29 12.71
CA ASN A 186 -13.94 0.08 12.98
C ASN A 186 -14.87 -1.12 12.74
N THR A 187 -15.53 -1.62 13.79
CA THR A 187 -16.49 -2.72 13.68
C THR A 187 -17.77 -2.31 12.94
N GLU A 188 -18.13 -1.03 12.99
CA GLU A 188 -19.34 -0.49 12.40
C GLU A 188 -19.15 -0.04 10.93
N PHE A 189 -17.97 -0.27 10.36
CA PHE A 189 -17.60 0.23 9.03
C PHE A 189 -18.64 -0.08 7.95
N ILE A 190 -19.18 -1.30 7.91
CA ILE A 190 -20.19 -1.66 6.89
C ILE A 190 -21.48 -0.87 7.08
N SER A 191 -21.94 -0.70 8.33
CA SER A 191 -23.15 0.08 8.62
C SER A 191 -22.94 1.54 8.22
N ASP A 192 -21.84 2.14 8.68
CA ASP A 192 -21.48 3.54 8.39
C ASP A 192 -21.33 3.76 6.88
N ALA A 193 -20.72 2.80 6.16
CA ALA A 193 -20.54 2.89 4.72
C ALA A 193 -21.86 2.82 3.95
N LEU A 194 -22.77 1.92 4.34
CA LEU A 194 -24.07 1.82 3.68
C LEU A 194 -24.94 3.05 3.95
N GLU A 195 -24.89 3.61 5.16
CA GLU A 195 -25.54 4.89 5.48
C GLU A 195 -24.95 6.04 4.65
N ALA A 196 -23.63 6.14 4.59
CA ALA A 196 -22.96 7.18 3.81
C ALA A 196 -23.19 7.05 2.29
N ILE A 197 -23.37 5.82 1.78
CA ILE A 197 -23.69 5.58 0.36
C ILE A 197 -25.14 5.98 0.05
N GLY A 198 -26.05 5.79 1.00
CA GLY A 198 -27.48 6.06 0.81
C GLY A 198 -28.06 5.30 -0.38
N ASP A 199 -28.73 6.02 -1.28
CA ASP A 199 -29.39 5.45 -2.46
C ASP A 199 -28.45 5.30 -3.68
N ALA A 200 -27.17 5.65 -3.56
CA ALA A 200 -26.23 5.59 -4.67
C ALA A 200 -25.97 4.12 -5.08
N SER A 201 -26.16 3.83 -6.37
CA SER A 201 -25.89 2.50 -6.93
C SER A 201 -24.40 2.22 -7.19
N THR A 202 -23.57 3.28 -7.16
CA THR A 202 -22.14 3.24 -7.45
C THR A 202 -21.37 3.96 -6.34
N VAL A 203 -20.34 3.30 -5.82
CA VAL A 203 -19.43 3.88 -4.81
C VAL A 203 -18.00 3.85 -5.32
N ILE A 204 -17.27 4.94 -5.10
CA ILE A 204 -15.84 5.06 -5.37
C ILE A 204 -15.15 5.20 -4.02
N VAL A 205 -14.47 4.15 -3.58
CA VAL A 205 -13.79 4.13 -2.28
C VAL A 205 -12.43 4.81 -2.40
N CYS A 206 -12.14 5.75 -1.51
CA CYS A 206 -10.89 6.50 -1.50
C CYS A 206 -10.25 6.60 -0.11
N CYS A 207 -8.92 6.76 -0.11
CA CYS A 207 -8.13 7.14 1.06
C CYS A 207 -7.07 8.16 0.59
N SER A 208 -6.07 8.50 1.43
CA SER A 208 -5.03 9.48 1.07
C SER A 208 -4.29 9.17 -0.23
N ASN A 209 -3.55 8.05 -0.29
CA ASN A 209 -2.63 7.75 -1.39
C ASN A 209 -3.15 6.67 -2.36
N GLY A 210 -4.24 5.98 -1.99
CA GLY A 210 -4.70 4.79 -2.72
C GLY A 210 -3.68 3.65 -2.66
N GLY A 211 -4.08 2.49 -3.19
CA GLY A 211 -3.19 1.33 -3.37
C GLY A 211 -3.14 0.90 -4.83
N THR A 212 -2.58 -0.27 -5.11
CA THR A 212 -2.60 -0.82 -6.47
C THR A 212 -2.81 -2.33 -6.48
N MET A 213 -3.68 -2.79 -7.39
CA MET A 213 -3.87 -4.22 -7.70
C MET A 213 -2.79 -4.74 -8.67
N THR A 214 -2.02 -3.84 -9.28
CA THR A 214 -0.99 -4.17 -10.27
C THR A 214 0.23 -4.74 -9.58
N ALA A 215 0.62 -5.94 -10.01
CA ALA A 215 1.84 -6.59 -9.56
C ALA A 215 3.07 -5.79 -10.00
N THR A 216 4.03 -5.65 -9.10
CA THR A 216 5.38 -5.13 -9.40
C THR A 216 6.41 -6.14 -8.89
N GLU A 217 7.68 -5.97 -9.27
CA GLU A 217 8.76 -6.86 -8.81
C GLU A 217 8.86 -6.92 -7.28
N ASN A 218 8.68 -5.78 -6.61
CA ASN A 218 8.70 -5.68 -5.15
C ASN A 218 7.37 -6.07 -4.50
N PHE A 219 6.26 -5.96 -5.23
CA PHE A 219 4.91 -6.24 -4.73
C PHE A 219 4.15 -7.13 -5.72
N PRO A 220 4.40 -8.45 -5.73
CA PRO A 220 3.82 -9.35 -6.72
C PRO A 220 2.29 -9.47 -6.60
N ALA A 221 1.71 -9.23 -5.42
CA ALA A 221 0.26 -9.12 -5.25
C ALA A 221 -0.27 -7.68 -5.33
N GLY A 222 0.55 -6.69 -5.71
CA GLY A 222 0.22 -5.27 -5.63
C GLY A 222 0.39 -4.68 -4.22
N GLN A 223 0.08 -3.40 -4.06
CA GLN A 223 0.24 -2.68 -2.80
C GLN A 223 -1.13 -2.49 -2.14
N SER A 224 -1.26 -2.97 -0.90
CA SER A 224 -2.46 -2.77 -0.10
C SER A 224 -2.65 -1.29 0.27
N SER A 225 -3.89 -0.89 0.48
CA SER A 225 -4.26 0.39 1.04
C SER A 225 -5.54 0.27 1.86
N ARG A 226 -5.82 1.27 2.71
CA ARG A 226 -7.07 1.37 3.47
C ARG A 226 -8.29 1.28 2.55
N SER A 227 -8.28 1.98 1.43
CA SER A 227 -9.38 1.99 0.45
C SER A 227 -9.58 0.64 -0.24
N LEU A 228 -8.51 -0.12 -0.53
CA LEU A 228 -8.62 -1.45 -1.12
C LEU A 228 -9.16 -2.49 -0.12
N LEU A 229 -8.71 -2.42 1.14
CA LEU A 229 -9.24 -3.28 2.20
C LEU A 229 -10.72 -3.00 2.47
N ALA A 230 -11.08 -1.72 2.58
CA ALA A 230 -12.46 -1.26 2.74
C ALA A 230 -13.36 -1.68 1.57
N ALA A 231 -12.87 -1.57 0.34
CA ALA A 231 -13.59 -2.04 -0.84
C ALA A 231 -13.83 -3.56 -0.81
N ALA A 232 -12.82 -4.34 -0.42
CA ALA A 232 -12.96 -5.79 -0.30
C ALA A 232 -14.00 -6.16 0.78
N GLU A 233 -14.01 -5.44 1.89
CA GLU A 233 -14.97 -5.62 2.97
C GLU A 233 -16.40 -5.29 2.53
N LEU A 234 -16.60 -4.17 1.80
CA LEU A 234 -17.89 -3.80 1.20
C LEU A 234 -18.38 -4.82 0.18
N MET A 235 -17.50 -5.38 -0.65
CA MET A 235 -17.88 -6.41 -1.62
C MET A 235 -18.21 -7.73 -0.91
N ARG A 236 -17.50 -8.06 0.18
CA ARG A 236 -17.71 -9.25 0.98
C ARG A 236 -19.02 -9.20 1.77
N SER A 237 -19.52 -8.02 2.13
CA SER A 237 -20.80 -7.88 2.84
C SER A 237 -22.02 -8.26 1.98
N GLY A 238 -21.84 -8.42 0.67
CA GLY A 238 -22.92 -8.74 -0.26
C GLY A 238 -23.76 -7.53 -0.66
N SER A 239 -23.26 -6.31 -0.43
CA SER A 239 -23.90 -5.08 -0.93
C SER A 239 -24.08 -5.13 -2.45
N LYS A 240 -25.23 -4.63 -2.92
CA LYS A 240 -25.55 -4.55 -4.36
C LYS A 240 -24.91 -3.35 -5.05
N VAL A 241 -24.22 -2.50 -4.30
CA VAL A 241 -23.57 -1.29 -4.82
C VAL A 241 -22.37 -1.68 -5.66
N LYS A 242 -22.20 -1.03 -6.81
CA LYS A 242 -21.04 -1.21 -7.67
C LYS A 242 -19.83 -0.48 -7.08
N VAL A 243 -18.82 -1.25 -6.67
CA VAL A 243 -17.64 -0.72 -5.97
C VAL A 243 -16.49 -0.46 -6.96
N TYR A 244 -15.98 0.77 -6.93
CA TYR A 244 -14.74 1.20 -7.58
C TYR A 244 -13.74 1.70 -6.54
N HIS A 245 -12.48 1.85 -6.95
CA HIS A 245 -11.44 2.46 -6.15
C HIS A 245 -10.78 3.63 -6.85
N LEU A 246 -10.54 4.70 -6.09
CA LEU A 246 -9.82 5.86 -6.59
C LEU A 246 -8.31 5.59 -6.64
N ALA A 247 -7.78 5.42 -7.85
CA ALA A 247 -6.36 5.22 -8.08
C ALA A 247 -5.55 6.44 -7.63
N GLY A 248 -4.55 6.21 -6.79
CA GLY A 248 -3.74 7.28 -6.20
C GLY A 248 -4.44 8.10 -5.11
N GLY A 249 -5.66 7.72 -4.72
CA GLY A 249 -6.40 8.34 -3.63
C GLY A 249 -6.70 9.83 -3.82
N LEU A 250 -7.01 10.50 -2.72
CA LEU A 250 -7.26 11.95 -2.68
C LEU A 250 -6.03 12.77 -3.09
N ASN A 251 -4.83 12.26 -2.86
CA ASN A 251 -3.59 12.86 -3.37
C ASN A 251 -3.63 13.04 -4.89
N SER A 252 -4.08 12.01 -5.61
CA SER A 252 -4.24 12.06 -7.06
C SER A 252 -5.40 12.94 -7.49
N TRP A 253 -6.52 12.92 -6.75
CA TRP A 253 -7.69 13.78 -6.99
C TRP A 253 -7.33 15.26 -7.00
N PHE A 254 -6.66 15.74 -5.95
CA PHE A 254 -6.29 17.16 -5.84
C PHE A 254 -5.15 17.54 -6.78
N LYS A 255 -4.19 16.63 -7.06
CA LYS A 255 -3.16 16.86 -8.10
C LYS A 255 -3.76 17.04 -9.50
N GLN A 256 -4.95 16.51 -9.73
CA GLN A 256 -5.70 16.69 -10.99
C GLN A 256 -6.53 17.99 -11.00
N GLY A 257 -6.47 18.80 -9.94
CA GLY A 257 -7.21 20.07 -9.82
C GLY A 257 -8.70 19.88 -9.57
N LEU A 258 -9.11 18.75 -9.00
CA LEU A 258 -10.51 18.46 -8.67
C LEU A 258 -10.87 19.04 -7.30
N ASP A 259 -12.13 19.44 -7.16
CA ASP A 259 -12.62 20.20 -6.00
C ASP A 259 -12.52 19.42 -4.67
N GLY A 260 -12.21 20.16 -3.62
CA GLY A 260 -12.29 19.69 -2.23
C GLY A 260 -13.09 20.64 -1.35
N GLU A 261 -13.38 20.18 -0.14
CA GLU A 261 -14.06 20.94 0.91
C GLU A 261 -13.59 20.49 2.30
N GLY A 262 -13.78 21.32 3.32
CA GLY A 262 -13.43 21.00 4.70
C GLY A 262 -13.28 22.25 5.56
N SER A 263 -12.85 22.06 6.81
CA SER A 263 -12.56 23.17 7.73
C SER A 263 -11.28 23.92 7.38
N ASP A 264 -10.36 23.29 6.65
CA ASP A 264 -9.07 23.85 6.31
C ASP A 264 -9.09 24.43 4.89
N ASP A 265 -8.32 25.49 4.65
CA ASP A 265 -8.33 26.21 3.37
C ASP A 265 -7.61 25.45 2.24
N ALA A 266 -6.83 24.42 2.57
CA ALA A 266 -6.09 23.63 1.60
C ALA A 266 -5.85 22.20 2.07
N TYR A 267 -5.82 21.27 1.13
CA TYR A 267 -5.38 19.91 1.38
C TYR A 267 -3.92 19.89 1.84
N SER A 268 -3.68 19.53 3.10
CA SER A 268 -2.35 19.23 3.60
C SER A 268 -2.19 17.72 3.77
N ASP A 269 -1.30 17.11 2.99
CA ASP A 269 -0.97 15.70 3.18
C ASP A 269 0.07 15.56 4.30
N THR A 270 -0.40 15.60 5.55
CA THR A 270 0.40 15.14 6.69
C THR A 270 0.21 13.66 6.98
N SER A 271 -0.59 12.94 6.20
CA SER A 271 -0.89 11.52 6.45
C SER A 271 0.28 10.60 6.09
N ASP A 272 1.20 11.06 5.23
CA ASP A 272 2.52 10.46 5.01
C ASP A 272 3.49 10.63 6.22
N ARG A 273 3.16 11.45 7.23
CA ARG A 273 3.92 11.52 8.50
C ARG A 273 3.56 10.42 9.48
N VAL A 274 2.55 9.61 9.18
CA VAL A 274 2.43 8.28 9.77
C VAL A 274 3.27 7.39 8.86
N PRO A 275 4.44 6.90 9.30
CA PRO A 275 5.35 6.23 8.40
C PRO A 275 4.65 5.01 7.79
N PHE A 276 4.35 5.07 6.48
CA PHE A 276 4.23 3.87 5.68
C PHE A 276 5.64 3.35 5.51
N VAL A 277 6.13 2.58 6.49
CA VAL A 277 7.47 2.03 6.39
C VAL A 277 7.45 0.99 5.28
N ALA A 278 8.07 1.31 4.15
CA ALA A 278 8.45 0.30 3.17
C ALA A 278 9.37 -0.71 3.88
N GLY A 279 8.87 -1.91 4.14
CA GLY A 279 9.57 -2.94 4.91
C GLY A 279 9.08 -3.15 6.35
N TYR A 280 8.21 -2.27 6.89
CA TYR A 280 7.34 -2.67 8.00
C TYR A 280 5.94 -2.80 7.44
N SER A 281 5.63 -4.05 7.06
CA SER A 281 4.36 -4.62 7.46
C SER A 281 4.19 -4.31 8.94
N VAL A 282 3.57 -3.17 9.28
CA VAL A 282 2.91 -3.07 10.59
C VAL A 282 2.10 -4.36 10.63
N PRO A 283 2.23 -5.18 11.69
CA PRO A 283 1.24 -6.21 11.98
C PRO A 283 -0.08 -5.45 12.22
N GLN A 284 -0.75 -5.09 11.12
CA GLN A 284 -2.14 -4.64 11.10
C GLN A 284 -3.06 -5.83 11.35
N ASP A 285 -2.50 -7.03 11.34
CA ASP A 285 -3.08 -8.27 11.85
C ASP A 285 -2.65 -8.39 13.33
N ALA A 286 -3.18 -7.49 14.18
CA ALA A 286 -3.03 -7.64 15.64
C ALA A 286 -3.87 -8.81 16.19
N ASP A 287 -4.76 -9.36 15.36
CA ASP A 287 -5.47 -10.61 15.66
C ASP A 287 -4.52 -11.81 15.66
N ASP A 288 -3.34 -11.71 15.03
CA ASP A 288 -2.34 -12.78 14.96
C ASP A 288 -1.19 -12.59 16.00
N LEU A 289 -1.28 -11.59 16.88
CA LEU A 289 -0.30 -11.32 17.94
C LEU A 289 -0.83 -11.59 19.37
N LEU A 290 -2.01 -12.21 19.52
CA LEU A 290 -2.63 -12.52 20.81
C LEU A 290 -3.23 -13.93 20.88
#